data_AF-A0A0F2L9C5-F1
#
_entry.id   AF-A0A0F2L9C5-F1
#
_cell.length_a   1.000
_cell.length_b   1.000
_cell.length_c   1.000
_cell.angle_alpha   90.00
_cell.angle_beta   90.00
_cell.angle_gamma   90.00
#
_symmetry.space_group_name_H-M   'P 1'
#
loop_
_entity.id
_entity.type
_entity.pdbx_description
1 polymer ?
#
loop_
_entity_poly.entity_id
_entity_poly.type
_entity_poly.pdbx_seq_one_letter_code
_entity_poly.pdbx_strand_id
1 'polypeptide(L)' 'MTEWVLKCTVCGTERRLDVGFNLAVFKGRIVLYCRKCRANREHRILGYMDGDRLRPPEEISSPDIID' A
#
# COMPACT_ATOMS: atom_id res chain seq x y z
N MET A 1 -12.65 -5.02 0.69
CA MET A 1 -11.70 -3.93 0.36
C MET A 1 -10.41 -4.24 1.09
N THR A 2 -9.24 -4.02 0.47
CA THR A 2 -7.95 -4.45 1.04
C THR A 2 -7.24 -3.24 1.62
N GLU A 3 -6.85 -3.31 2.90
CA GLU A 3 -6.08 -2.25 3.56
C GLU A 3 -4.58 -2.48 3.34
N TRP A 4 -3.92 -1.51 2.71
CA TRP A 4 -2.48 -1.53 2.41
C TRP A 4 -1.70 -0.62 3.33
N VAL A 5 -0.52 -1.05 3.76
CA VAL A 5 0.41 -0.21 4.53
C VAL A 5 1.49 0.34 3.61
N LEU A 6 1.60 1.66 3.59
CA LEU A 6 2.54 2.39 2.74
C LEU A 6 3.48 3.23 3.61
N LYS A 7 4.75 3.35 3.20
CA LYS A 7 5.76 4.17 3.87
C LYS A 7 6.32 5.22 2.92
N CYS A 8 6.22 6.49 3.28
CA CYS A 8 6.85 7.57 2.51
C CYS A 8 8.37 7.38 2.50
N THR A 9 8.98 7.38 1.32
CA THR A 9 10.43 7.17 1.17
C THR A 9 11.27 8.36 1.64
N VAL A 10 10.64 9.53 1.86
CA VAL A 10 11.30 10.76 2.29
C VAL A 10 11.22 10.97 3.80
N CYS A 11 10.02 11.00 4.38
CA CYS A 11 9.84 11.27 5.82
C CYS A 11 9.58 10.04 6.68
N GLY A 12 9.53 8.85 6.07
CA GLY A 12 9.31 7.58 6.78
C GLY A 12 7.91 7.39 7.36
N THR A 13 6.99 8.34 7.20
CA THR A 13 5.62 8.21 7.74
C THR A 13 4.87 7.07 7.07
N GLU A 14 4.24 6.25 7.90
CA GLU A 14 3.41 5.13 7.47
C GLU A 14 1.94 5.54 7.45
N ARG A 15 1.19 5.00 6.47
CA ARG A 15 -0.26 5.18 6.36
C ARG A 15 -0.92 3.88 5.94
N ARG A 16 -2.13 3.67 6.46
CA ARG A 16 -3.08 2.70 5.94
C ARG A 16 -3.82 3.31 4.75
N LEU A 17 -4.02 2.54 3.70
CA LEU A 17 -4.73 2.92 2.48
C LEU A 17 -5.70 1.81 2.12
N ASP A 18 -6.99 2.07 2.30
CA ASP A 18 -8.06 1.17 1.90
C ASP A 18 -8.43 1.42 0.43
N VAL A 19 -8.29 0.40 -0.42
CA VAL A 19 -8.57 0.47 -1.87
C VAL A 19 -9.19 -0.82 -2.39
N GLY A 20 -10.01 -0.68 -3.44
CA GLY A 20 -10.68 -1.78 -4.12
C GLY A 20 -9.83 -2.56 -5.12
N PHE A 21 -8.53 -2.28 -5.24
CA PHE A 21 -7.63 -2.95 -6.19
C PHE A 21 -6.32 -3.37 -5.54
N ASN A 22 -5.67 -4.36 -6.15
CA ASN A 22 -4.42 -4.93 -5.66
C ASN A 22 -3.23 -3.98 -5.94
N LEU A 23 -2.55 -3.47 -4.90
CA LEU A 23 -1.37 -2.61 -5.07
C LEU A 23 -0.09 -3.38 -5.43
N ALA A 24 -0.04 -4.70 -5.29
CA ALA A 24 1.14 -5.50 -5.65
C ALA A 24 1.52 -5.32 -7.14
N VAL A 25 0.55 -4.98 -8.00
CA VAL A 25 0.78 -4.72 -9.44
C VAL A 25 1.75 -3.56 -9.69
N PHE A 26 1.93 -2.64 -8.73
CA PHE A 26 2.83 -1.50 -8.85
C PHE A 26 4.28 -1.81 -8.43
N LYS A 27 4.67 -3.08 -8.34
CA LYS A 27 6.05 -3.52 -8.08
C LYS A 27 6.65 -2.90 -6.80
N GLY A 28 5.83 -2.79 -5.77
CA GLY A 28 6.24 -2.35 -4.43
C GLY A 28 6.34 -0.83 -4.23
N ARG A 29 5.97 0.00 -5.20
CA ARG A 29 6.06 1.47 -5.08
C ARG A 29 4.88 2.19 -5.71
N ILE A 30 4.46 3.31 -5.11
CA ILE A 30 3.41 4.17 -5.66
C ILE A 30 3.70 5.63 -5.31
N VAL A 31 3.27 6.58 -6.16
CA VAL A 31 3.36 8.01 -5.85
C VAL A 31 2.01 8.49 -5.32
N LEU A 32 2.03 9.05 -4.10
CA LEU A 32 0.84 9.60 -3.43
C LEU A 32 1.19 10.87 -2.66
N TYR A 33 0.19 11.69 -2.36
CA TYR A 33 0.37 12.85 -1.50
C TYR A 33 0.72 12.43 -0.07
N CYS A 34 1.87 12.91 0.42
CA CYS A 34 2.30 12.71 1.80
C CYS A 34 1.91 13.91 2.66
N ARG A 35 1.04 13.70 3.66
CA ARG A 35 0.56 14.77 4.56
C ARG A 35 1.67 15.41 5.41
N LYS A 36 2.75 14.67 5.72
CA LYS A 36 3.89 15.21 6.48
C LYS A 36 4.86 16.01 5.62
N CYS A 37 5.15 15.56 4.39
CA CYS A 37 5.98 16.33 3.44
C CYS A 37 5.23 17.47 2.74
N ARG A 38 3.89 17.43 2.74
CA ARG A 38 3.01 18.32 1.98
C ARG A 38 3.28 18.34 0.47
N ALA A 39 3.68 17.20 -0.08
CA ALA A 39 3.98 17.02 -1.49
C ALA A 39 3.67 15.59 -1.94
N ASN A 40 3.54 15.39 -3.25
CA ASN A 40 3.53 14.05 -3.84
C ASN A 40 4.90 13.41 -3.67
N ARG A 41 4.93 12.23 -3.06
CA ARG A 41 6.14 11.46 -2.77
C ARG A 41 5.95 10.02 -3.17
N GLU A 42 7.05 9.39 -3.56
CA GLU A 42 7.10 7.94 -3.65
C GLU A 42 6.86 7.34 -2.26
N HIS A 43 6.05 6.30 -2.21
CA HIS A 43 5.82 5.49 -1.04
C HIS A 43 6.16 4.04 -1.40
N ARG A 44 6.88 3.37 -0.51
CA ARG A 44 7.08 1.93 -0.57
C ARG A 44 5.82 1.24 -0.05
N ILE A 45 5.34 0.23 -0.78
CA ILE A 45 4.29 -0.67 -0.32
C ILE A 45 4.95 -1.66 0.64
N LEU A 46 4.53 -1.64 1.91
CA LEU A 46 5.06 -2.55 2.92
C LEU A 46 4.33 -3.89 2.93
N GLY A 47 3.04 -3.89 2.58
CA GLY A 47 2.19 -5.07 2.64
C GLY A 47 0.71 -4.71 2.70
N TYR A 48 -0.11 -5.74 2.90
CA TYR A 48 -1.53 -5.61 3.16
C TYR A 48 -1.87 -6.18 4.54
N MET A 49 -2.96 -5.71 5.14
CA MET A 49 -3.46 -6.20 6.41
C MET A 49 -4.36 -7.44 6.18
N ASP A 50 -4.04 -8.52 6.87
CA ASP A 50 -4.86 -9.73 7.02
C ASP A 50 -5.22 -9.84 8.51
N GLY A 51 -6.40 -9.35 8.88
CA GLY A 51 -6.72 -9.01 10.27
C GLY A 51 -5.72 -8.00 10.82
N ASP A 52 -5.06 -8.34 11.93
CA ASP A 52 -4.02 -7.51 12.56
C ASP A 52 -2.61 -7.80 12.05
N ARG A 53 -2.45 -8.72 11.09
CA ARG A 53 -1.15 -9.13 10.58
C ARG A 53 -0.83 -8.41 9.28
N LEU A 54 0.34 -7.76 9.23
CA LEU A 54 0.92 -7.28 7.98
C LEU A 54 1.49 -8.46 7.20
N ARG A 55 0.97 -8.69 5.99
CA ARG A 55 1.42 -9.72 5.04
C ARG A 55 2.15 -9.06 3.88
N PRO A 56 3.23 -9.69 3.36
CA PRO A 56 4.00 -9.09 2.29
C PRO A 56 3.21 -9.08 0.97
N PRO A 57 3.44 -8.10 0.08
CA PRO A 57 2.67 -7.94 -1.15
C PRO A 57 2.67 -9.17 -2.07
N GLU A 58 3.73 -9.97 -2.05
CA GLU A 58 3.91 -11.15 -2.90
C GLU A 58 2.99 -12.32 -2.51
N GLU A 59 2.50 -12.31 -1.26
CA GLU A 59 1.61 -13.35 -0.73
C GLU A 59 0.13 -13.04 -0.95
N ILE A 60 -0.21 -11.98 -1.69
CA ILE A 60 -1.60 -11.72 -2.04
C ILE A 60 -2.04 -12.77 -3.09
N SER A 61 -2.65 -13.85 -2.62
CA SER A 61 -3.41 -14.74 -3.49
C SER A 61 -4.61 -13.94 -4.00
N SER A 62 -4.58 -13.53 -5.26
CA SER A 62 -5.65 -12.72 -5.85
C SER A 62 -7.00 -13.40 -5.62
N PRO A 63 -7.93 -12.83 -4.85
CA PRO A 63 -9.34 -13.11 -5.07
C PRO A 63 -9.70 -12.42 -6.38
N ASP A 64 -10.58 -13.06 -7.12
CA ASP A 64 -10.98 -12.72 -8.47
C ASP A 64 -11.21 -11.22 -8.67
N ILE A 65 -10.72 -10.70 -9.80
CA ILE A 65 -11.23 -9.46 -10.37
C ILE A 65 -12.75 -9.65 -10.46
N ILE A 66 -13.52 -8.88 -9.70
CA ILE A 66 -14.97 -8.82 -9.91
C ILE A 66 -15.15 -8.15 -11.28
N ASP A 67 -15.58 -8.94 -12.25
CA ASP A 67 -16.07 -8.51 -13.57
C ASP A 67 -17.12 -7.38 -13.43
#